data_AF-A0A8J3EPT3-F1
#
_entry.id   AF-A0A8J3EPT3-F1
#
_cell.length_a   1.000
_cell.length_b   1.000
_cell.length_c   1.000
_cell.angle_alpha   90.00
_cell.angle_beta   90.00
_cell.angle_gamma   90.00
#
_symmetry.space_group_name_H-M   'P 1'
#
loop_
_entity.id
_entity.type
_entity.pdbx_description
1 polymer ?
#
loop_
_entity_poly.entity_id
_entity_poly.type
_entity_poly.pdbx_seq_one_letter_code
_entity_poly.pdbx_strand_id
1 'polypeptide(L)'
;MSDLDIRQLPTASLKPWQRNARTHSKKQIKQLADSIREFGFTNPVLIDEQGSILAGHGRVEAVKLIGLSEVPCVRLDHMTPAQKRAYVIADNKLALNAGWDDDLLAEELQSLMSDDLEFDVGLTGFSIAEIDNLIDTVEPEEDGDPGDDKVPDHAPPRVRLGDIWQLGQNRLICGDSTNASVVSDLMQDEQAKMVFTDPPYNVRIDGHVGGLGKTKHREFAMAAGEMTSPEFAQFLRQAFDQLYANSADGSIHYICMDWRHMAEMMDAGSVYDEMKNLVVWVKDNGGMGTFYRSRHELVFIFKKGTAPHLNNFELGQHGRYRTNVWEYRGVNTMRAGRMEELTMHPTVKPVQMIADAIRDTTGRGDIVLDLFGGYGSTLIAAEKTGRRGYLCELDPLYCDSILTRWETYAHDDAVQLCCGLAGADRRLVEAGE
;
A
#
# COMPACT_ATOMS: atom_id res chain seq x y z
N MET A 1 -37.65 -26.71 -22.50
CA MET A 1 -36.23 -26.33 -22.62
C MET A 1 -35.50 -27.59 -23.07
N SER A 2 -34.65 -27.51 -24.10
CA SER A 2 -33.78 -28.64 -24.44
C SER A 2 -32.75 -28.80 -23.34
N ASP A 3 -32.46 -30.03 -22.90
CA ASP A 3 -31.33 -30.28 -22.01
C ASP A 3 -30.04 -29.82 -22.69
N LEU A 4 -29.32 -28.90 -22.03
CA LEU A 4 -28.03 -28.43 -22.50
C LEU A 4 -26.97 -29.42 -22.05
N ASP A 5 -26.38 -30.15 -23.00
CA ASP A 5 -25.31 -31.11 -22.77
C ASP A 5 -23.94 -30.39 -22.78
N ILE A 6 -23.18 -30.50 -21.70
CA ILE A 6 -21.84 -29.92 -21.56
C ILE A 6 -20.79 -30.97 -21.95
N ARG A 7 -19.95 -30.66 -22.94
CA ARG A 7 -18.87 -31.55 -23.40
C ARG A 7 -17.51 -30.86 -23.36
N GLN A 8 -16.48 -31.57 -22.92
CA GLN A 8 -15.10 -31.12 -23.05
C GLN A 8 -14.66 -31.26 -24.51
N LEU A 9 -14.18 -30.17 -25.11
CA LEU A 9 -13.68 -30.15 -26.48
C LEU A 9 -12.25 -29.60 -26.52
N PRO A 10 -11.39 -30.08 -27.44
CA PRO A 10 -10.05 -29.52 -27.60
C PRO A 10 -10.10 -28.04 -27.94
N THR A 11 -9.38 -27.19 -27.20
CA THR A 11 -9.31 -25.74 -27.42
C THR A 11 -8.93 -25.40 -28.86
N ALA A 12 -8.03 -26.19 -29.46
CA ALA A 12 -7.58 -26.02 -30.85
C ALA A 12 -8.65 -26.33 -31.91
N SER A 13 -9.72 -27.05 -31.53
CA SER A 13 -10.82 -27.37 -32.45
C SER A 13 -11.83 -26.22 -32.61
N LEU A 14 -11.81 -25.25 -31.69
CA LEU A 14 -12.75 -24.14 -31.66
C LEU A 14 -12.37 -23.03 -32.64
N LYS A 15 -13.36 -22.53 -33.38
CA LYS A 15 -13.16 -21.51 -34.41
C LYS A 15 -13.75 -20.17 -33.95
N PRO A 16 -12.99 -19.06 -33.99
CA PRO A 16 -13.55 -17.74 -33.71
C PRO A 16 -14.68 -17.40 -34.68
N TRP A 17 -15.67 -16.64 -34.19
CA TRP A 17 -16.73 -16.13 -35.07
C TRP A 17 -16.15 -15.03 -35.96
N GLN A 18 -16.21 -15.23 -37.28
CA GLN A 18 -15.54 -14.34 -38.25
C GLN A 18 -15.95 -12.87 -38.15
N ARG A 19 -17.16 -12.59 -37.69
CA ARG A 19 -17.71 -11.22 -37.54
C ARG A 19 -17.94 -10.85 -36.08
N ASN A 20 -17.09 -11.33 -35.18
CA ASN A 20 -17.20 -10.94 -33.77
C ASN A 20 -16.86 -9.46 -33.63
N ALA A 21 -17.82 -8.66 -33.19
CA ALA A 21 -17.64 -7.23 -33.00
C ALA A 21 -16.99 -6.89 -31.65
N ARG A 22 -16.98 -7.82 -30.69
CA ARG A 22 -16.37 -7.60 -29.37
C ARG A 22 -14.88 -7.88 -29.44
N THR A 23 -14.09 -6.91 -28.96
CA THR A 23 -12.64 -7.04 -28.79
C THR A 23 -12.31 -7.29 -27.32
N HIS A 24 -11.13 -7.87 -27.09
CA HIS A 24 -10.61 -8.13 -25.75
C HIS A 24 -9.20 -7.58 -25.64
N SER A 25 -8.94 -6.75 -24.63
CA SER A 25 -7.60 -6.23 -24.35
C SER A 25 -6.72 -7.32 -23.75
N LYS A 26 -5.38 -7.18 -23.85
CA LYS A 26 -4.45 -8.11 -23.19
C LYS A 26 -4.68 -8.18 -21.67
N LYS A 27 -5.01 -7.05 -21.03
CA LYS A 27 -5.34 -6.95 -19.60
C LYS A 27 -6.56 -7.82 -19.27
N GLN A 28 -7.65 -7.69 -20.04
CA GLN A 28 -8.86 -8.48 -19.83
C GLN A 28 -8.63 -9.98 -20.06
N ILE A 29 -7.86 -10.36 -21.08
CA ILE A 29 -7.53 -11.78 -21.31
C ILE A 29 -6.73 -12.35 -20.13
N LYS A 30 -5.82 -11.57 -19.54
CA LYS A 30 -5.08 -11.98 -18.36
C LYS A 30 -6.01 -12.15 -17.14
N GLN A 31 -6.93 -11.21 -16.88
CA GLN A 31 -7.92 -11.34 -15.79
C GLN A 31 -8.78 -12.60 -15.95
N LEU A 32 -9.25 -12.88 -17.16
CA LEU A 32 -9.99 -14.11 -17.44
C LEU A 32 -9.14 -15.37 -17.22
N ALA A 33 -7.85 -15.32 -17.56
CA ALA A 33 -6.92 -16.42 -17.35
C ALA A 33 -6.68 -16.68 -15.85
N ASP A 34 -6.49 -15.62 -15.07
CA ASP A 34 -6.26 -15.70 -13.62
C ASP A 34 -7.54 -16.21 -12.91
N SER A 35 -8.71 -15.68 -13.26
CA SER A 35 -10.01 -16.18 -12.79
C SER A 35 -10.24 -17.66 -13.10
N ILE A 36 -9.88 -18.13 -14.32
CA ILE A 36 -10.00 -19.56 -14.69
C ILE A 36 -9.01 -20.44 -13.91
N ARG A 37 -7.82 -19.94 -13.56
CA ARG A 37 -6.86 -20.70 -12.74
C ARG A 37 -7.40 -20.92 -11.32
N GLU A 38 -8.03 -19.88 -10.76
CA GLU A 38 -8.55 -19.91 -9.39
C GLU A 38 -9.84 -20.72 -9.29
N PHE A 39 -10.88 -20.30 -10.01
CA PHE A 39 -12.23 -20.85 -9.87
C PHE A 39 -12.51 -22.03 -10.82
N GLY A 40 -11.55 -22.34 -11.70
CA GLY A 40 -11.79 -23.24 -12.81
C GLY A 40 -12.69 -22.62 -13.90
N PHE A 41 -13.07 -23.46 -14.87
CA PHE A 41 -13.89 -23.03 -15.99
C PHE A 41 -15.38 -23.15 -15.65
N THR A 42 -15.93 -22.13 -14.98
CA THR A 42 -17.28 -22.15 -14.40
C THR A 42 -18.41 -21.97 -15.41
N ASN A 43 -18.17 -21.20 -16.47
CA ASN A 43 -19.14 -20.98 -17.55
C ASN A 43 -18.68 -21.70 -18.81
N PRO A 44 -19.49 -22.56 -19.49
CA PRO A 44 -19.09 -23.22 -20.72
C PRO A 44 -19.08 -22.26 -21.93
N VAL A 45 -18.29 -22.60 -22.95
CA VAL A 45 -18.26 -21.89 -24.25
C VAL A 45 -19.45 -22.31 -25.09
N LEU A 46 -20.16 -21.35 -25.68
CA LEU A 46 -21.31 -21.66 -26.53
C LEU A 46 -20.84 -21.74 -27.98
N ILE A 47 -21.15 -22.85 -28.65
CA ILE A 47 -20.68 -23.12 -30.03
C ILE A 47 -21.82 -23.55 -30.95
N ASP A 48 -21.62 -23.38 -32.26
CA ASP A 48 -22.47 -23.99 -33.28
C ASP A 48 -22.05 -25.42 -33.64
N GLU A 49 -22.79 -26.05 -34.56
CA GLU A 49 -22.54 -27.41 -35.03
C GLU A 49 -21.19 -27.61 -35.75
N GLN A 50 -20.55 -26.53 -36.21
CA GLN A 50 -19.22 -26.55 -36.83
C GLN A 50 -18.07 -26.20 -35.87
N GLY A 51 -18.37 -25.99 -34.58
CA GLY A 51 -17.41 -25.59 -33.56
C GLY A 51 -17.06 -24.10 -33.58
N SER A 52 -17.88 -23.26 -34.23
CA SER A 52 -17.69 -21.81 -34.21
C SER A 52 -18.20 -21.24 -32.89
N ILE A 53 -17.39 -20.43 -32.24
CA ILE A 53 -17.69 -19.83 -30.93
C ILE A 53 -18.77 -18.76 -31.10
N LEU A 54 -19.93 -18.97 -30.48
CA LEU A 54 -21.03 -18.02 -30.40
C LEU A 54 -20.87 -17.08 -29.19
N ALA A 55 -20.42 -17.60 -28.05
CA ALA A 55 -20.12 -16.83 -26.85
C ALA A 55 -18.94 -17.44 -26.08
N GLY A 56 -18.11 -16.60 -25.47
CA GLY A 56 -16.94 -17.02 -24.69
C GLY A 56 -15.59 -16.88 -25.40
N HIS A 57 -15.45 -16.05 -26.44
CA HIS A 57 -14.17 -15.84 -27.13
C HIS A 57 -13.04 -15.44 -26.19
N GLY A 58 -13.29 -14.51 -25.25
CA GLY A 58 -12.30 -14.11 -24.26
C GLY A 58 -11.83 -15.26 -23.37
N ARG A 59 -12.74 -16.16 -22.96
CA ARG A 59 -12.39 -17.36 -22.18
C ARG A 59 -11.53 -18.33 -22.99
N VAL A 60 -11.83 -18.51 -24.28
CA VAL A 60 -11.03 -19.34 -25.18
C VAL A 60 -9.62 -18.77 -25.38
N GLU A 61 -9.48 -17.45 -25.51
CA GLU A 61 -8.15 -16.82 -25.59
C GLU A 61 -7.39 -16.89 -24.25
N ALA A 62 -8.09 -16.76 -23.13
CA ALA A 62 -7.52 -16.93 -21.80
C ALA A 62 -7.00 -18.35 -21.55
N VAL A 63 -7.74 -19.40 -21.93
CA VAL A 63 -7.26 -20.78 -21.77
C VAL A 63 -6.05 -21.09 -22.63
N LYS A 64 -5.95 -20.48 -23.82
CA LYS A 64 -4.75 -20.57 -24.67
C LYS A 64 -3.55 -19.96 -23.98
N LEU A 65 -3.73 -18.84 -23.27
CA LEU A 65 -2.67 -18.18 -22.52
C LEU A 65 -2.14 -19.05 -21.37
N ILE A 66 -3.01 -19.81 -20.70
CA ILE A 66 -2.64 -20.66 -19.55
C ILE A 66 -2.35 -22.12 -19.93
N GLY A 67 -2.48 -22.48 -21.21
CA GLY A 67 -2.10 -23.79 -21.75
C GLY A 67 -3.12 -24.92 -21.53
N LEU A 68 -4.39 -24.62 -21.28
CA LEU A 68 -5.43 -25.64 -21.16
C LEU A 68 -5.83 -26.21 -22.53
N SER A 69 -5.71 -27.52 -22.67
CA SER A 69 -5.95 -28.24 -23.94
C SER A 69 -7.42 -28.49 -24.24
N GLU A 70 -8.28 -28.47 -23.23
CA GLU A 70 -9.72 -28.72 -23.35
C GLU A 70 -10.53 -27.64 -22.63
N VAL A 71 -11.72 -27.37 -23.15
CA VAL A 71 -12.70 -26.45 -22.55
C VAL A 71 -14.11 -27.03 -22.58
N PRO A 72 -14.93 -26.78 -21.55
CA PRO A 72 -16.32 -27.19 -21.54
C PRO A 72 -17.12 -26.35 -22.55
N CYS A 73 -17.90 -27.01 -23.39
CA CYS A 73 -18.68 -26.41 -24.44
C CYS A 73 -20.13 -26.90 -24.42
N VAL A 74 -21.05 -26.02 -24.79
CA VAL A 74 -22.45 -26.34 -25.04
C VAL A 74 -22.76 -26.03 -26.50
N ARG A 75 -23.36 -26.99 -27.20
CA ARG A 75 -23.66 -26.89 -28.63
C ARG A 75 -25.09 -26.42 -28.88
N LEU A 76 -25.26 -25.36 -29.65
CA LEU A 76 -26.55 -24.71 -29.91
C LEU A 76 -27.07 -25.02 -31.33
N ASP A 77 -27.40 -26.28 -31.58
CA ASP A 77 -27.79 -26.79 -32.91
C ASP A 77 -29.17 -26.31 -33.40
N HIS A 78 -30.01 -25.81 -32.50
CA HIS A 78 -31.40 -25.46 -32.78
C HIS A 78 -31.58 -24.06 -33.38
N MET A 79 -30.51 -23.25 -33.43
CA MET A 79 -30.58 -21.87 -33.90
C MET A 79 -30.36 -21.77 -35.42
N THR A 80 -31.24 -21.04 -36.08
CA THR A 80 -31.03 -20.63 -37.48
C THR A 80 -29.79 -19.73 -37.62
N PRO A 81 -29.20 -19.61 -38.83
CA PRO A 81 -28.07 -18.70 -39.05
C PRO A 81 -28.34 -17.23 -38.69
N ALA A 82 -29.60 -16.78 -38.80
CA ALA A 82 -30.00 -15.44 -38.38
C ALA A 82 -30.03 -15.32 -36.85
N GLN A 83 -30.57 -16.31 -36.15
CA GLN A 83 -30.58 -16.35 -34.69
C GLN A 83 -29.17 -16.40 -34.10
N LYS A 84 -28.25 -17.19 -34.67
CA LYS A 84 -26.84 -17.23 -34.25
C LYS A 84 -26.18 -15.84 -34.33
N ARG A 85 -26.36 -15.14 -35.46
CA ARG A 85 -25.85 -13.76 -35.64
C ARG A 85 -26.43 -12.79 -34.62
N ALA A 86 -27.74 -12.87 -34.38
CA ALA A 86 -28.40 -12.01 -33.40
C ALA A 86 -27.90 -12.32 -31.97
N TYR A 87 -27.71 -13.60 -31.64
CA TYR A 87 -27.28 -14.04 -30.32
C TYR A 87 -25.86 -13.56 -29.99
N VAL A 88 -24.90 -13.67 -30.92
CA VAL A 88 -23.53 -13.15 -30.73
C VAL A 88 -23.52 -11.66 -30.38
N ILE A 89 -24.44 -10.88 -30.95
CA ILE A 89 -24.58 -9.44 -30.64
C ILE A 89 -25.28 -9.26 -29.28
N ALA A 90 -26.36 -10.00 -29.05
CA ALA A 90 -27.17 -9.91 -27.85
C ALA A 90 -26.37 -10.28 -26.59
N ASP A 91 -25.62 -11.39 -26.60
CA ASP A 91 -24.78 -11.83 -25.47
C ASP A 91 -23.81 -10.72 -25.03
N ASN A 92 -23.16 -10.07 -26.00
CA ASN A 92 -22.25 -8.98 -25.73
C ASN A 92 -22.93 -7.71 -25.23
N LYS A 93 -24.07 -7.32 -25.82
CA LYS A 93 -24.77 -6.08 -25.45
C LYS A 93 -25.56 -6.22 -24.15
N LEU A 94 -26.15 -7.37 -23.88
CA LEU A 94 -26.92 -7.62 -22.66
C LEU A 94 -26.01 -7.56 -21.43
N ALA A 95 -24.80 -8.14 -21.51
CA ALA A 95 -23.80 -8.00 -20.45
C ALA A 95 -23.40 -6.53 -20.19
N LEU A 96 -23.28 -5.71 -21.25
CA LEU A 96 -22.95 -4.28 -21.15
C LEU A 96 -24.12 -3.39 -20.70
N ASN A 97 -25.34 -3.92 -20.64
CA ASN A 97 -26.52 -3.16 -20.20
C ASN A 97 -26.78 -3.30 -18.69
N ALA A 98 -26.11 -4.26 -18.03
CA ALA A 98 -26.16 -4.37 -16.58
C ALA A 98 -25.29 -3.28 -15.93
N GLY A 99 -25.74 -2.80 -14.78
CA GLY A 99 -24.95 -1.96 -13.88
C GLY A 99 -24.75 -2.67 -12.55
N TRP A 100 -24.00 -2.03 -11.66
CA TRP A 100 -23.83 -2.47 -10.29
C TRP A 100 -24.73 -1.65 -9.36
N ASP A 101 -25.06 -2.25 -8.23
CA ASP A 101 -25.47 -1.51 -7.05
C ASP A 101 -24.16 -1.22 -6.28
N ASP A 102 -23.69 0.02 -6.34
CA ASP A 102 -22.34 0.37 -5.89
C ASP A 102 -22.18 0.19 -4.37
N ASP A 103 -23.25 0.41 -3.59
CA ASP A 103 -23.25 0.24 -2.14
C ASP A 103 -23.05 -1.24 -1.77
N LEU A 104 -23.88 -2.13 -2.33
CA LEU A 104 -23.78 -3.56 -2.10
C LEU A 104 -22.47 -4.16 -2.63
N LEU A 105 -21.97 -3.63 -3.75
CA LEU A 105 -20.71 -4.08 -4.33
C LEU A 105 -19.52 -3.72 -3.42
N ALA A 106 -19.49 -2.51 -2.87
CA ALA A 106 -18.43 -2.09 -1.96
C ALA A 106 -18.43 -2.94 -0.68
N GLU A 107 -19.60 -3.17 -0.08
CA GLU A 107 -19.76 -4.02 1.11
C GLU A 107 -19.24 -5.45 0.86
N GLU A 108 -19.60 -6.06 -0.27
CA GLU A 108 -19.16 -7.42 -0.62
C GLU A 108 -17.64 -7.47 -0.84
N LEU A 109 -17.08 -6.50 -1.58
CA LEU A 109 -15.65 -6.41 -1.81
C LEU A 109 -14.88 -6.23 -0.49
N GLN A 110 -15.38 -5.40 0.43
CA GLN A 110 -14.79 -5.20 1.75
C GLN A 110 -14.86 -6.48 2.60
N SER A 111 -16.00 -7.19 2.59
CA SER A 111 -16.16 -8.47 3.29
C SER A 111 -15.17 -9.54 2.80
N LEU A 112 -14.99 -9.65 1.48
CA LEU A 112 -14.02 -10.58 0.90
C LEU A 112 -12.59 -10.31 1.40
N MET A 113 -12.27 -9.05 1.66
CA MET A 113 -10.95 -8.62 2.13
C MET A 113 -10.75 -8.81 3.62
N SER A 114 -11.82 -8.69 4.41
CA SER A 114 -11.77 -8.93 5.84
C SER A 114 -11.79 -10.42 6.21
N ASP A 115 -12.52 -11.23 5.43
CA ASP A 115 -12.77 -12.63 5.76
C ASP A 115 -11.61 -13.54 5.32
N ASP A 116 -10.92 -13.18 4.23
CA ASP A 116 -9.79 -13.94 3.69
C ASP A 116 -8.69 -13.00 3.18
N LEU A 117 -7.67 -12.76 4.02
CA LEU A 117 -6.53 -11.92 3.70
C LEU A 117 -5.65 -12.48 2.56
N GLU A 118 -5.77 -13.76 2.21
CA GLU A 118 -5.03 -14.37 1.11
C GLU A 118 -5.76 -14.26 -0.24
N PHE A 119 -7.04 -13.90 -0.24
CA PHE A 119 -7.85 -13.81 -1.44
C PHE A 119 -7.51 -12.56 -2.27
N ASP A 120 -7.03 -12.77 -3.51
CA ASP A 120 -6.78 -11.67 -4.46
C ASP A 120 -8.11 -11.16 -5.05
N VAL A 121 -8.63 -10.08 -4.48
CA VAL A 121 -9.85 -9.41 -4.97
C VAL A 121 -9.71 -8.91 -6.40
N GLY A 122 -8.49 -8.72 -6.93
CA GLY A 122 -8.26 -8.42 -8.34
C GLY A 122 -8.81 -9.50 -9.30
N LEU A 123 -9.04 -10.71 -8.82
CA LEU A 123 -9.67 -11.81 -9.57
C LEU A 123 -11.14 -11.58 -9.91
N THR A 124 -11.81 -10.67 -9.20
CA THR A 124 -13.18 -10.24 -9.50
C THR A 124 -13.30 -9.51 -10.84
N GLY A 125 -12.16 -9.04 -11.39
CA GLY A 125 -12.09 -8.27 -12.62
C GLY A 125 -12.05 -6.76 -12.39
N PHE A 126 -12.26 -6.29 -11.15
CA PHE A 126 -12.00 -4.90 -10.76
C PHE A 126 -10.51 -4.70 -10.54
N SER A 127 -10.00 -3.53 -10.95
CA SER A 127 -8.65 -3.10 -10.57
C SER A 127 -8.62 -2.61 -9.12
N ILE A 128 -7.45 -2.64 -8.51
CA ILE A 128 -7.24 -2.13 -7.15
C ILE A 128 -7.73 -0.68 -6.99
N ALA A 129 -7.45 0.17 -7.98
CA ALA A 129 -7.92 1.56 -7.99
C ALA A 129 -9.45 1.68 -8.07
N GLU A 130 -10.12 0.78 -8.80
CA GLU A 130 -11.58 0.75 -8.85
C GLU A 130 -12.18 0.29 -7.51
N ILE A 131 -11.56 -0.70 -6.86
CA ILE A 131 -11.98 -1.19 -5.54
C ILE A 131 -11.82 -0.09 -4.48
N ASP A 132 -10.65 0.55 -4.41
CA ASP A 132 -10.42 1.66 -3.48
C ASP A 132 -11.44 2.79 -3.72
N ASN A 133 -11.67 3.20 -4.97
CA ASN A 133 -12.67 4.23 -5.28
C ASN A 133 -14.10 3.85 -4.91
N LEU A 134 -14.50 2.58 -5.08
CA LEU A 134 -15.84 2.11 -4.71
C LEU A 134 -16.04 2.17 -3.19
N ILE A 135 -15.08 1.64 -2.43
CA ILE A 135 -15.12 1.66 -0.96
C ILE A 135 -15.12 3.11 -0.47
N ASP A 136 -14.22 3.95 -0.99
CA ASP A 136 -14.11 5.37 -0.61
C ASP A 136 -15.36 6.18 -1.04
N THR A 137 -16.20 5.70 -1.95
CA THR A 137 -17.46 6.38 -2.30
C THR A 137 -18.57 6.09 -1.30
N VAL A 138 -18.61 4.86 -0.78
CA VAL A 138 -19.63 4.39 0.18
C VAL A 138 -19.28 4.82 1.60
N GLU A 139 -18.00 4.71 1.95
CA GLU A 139 -17.41 5.19 3.20
C GLU A 139 -16.44 6.33 2.88
N PRO A 140 -16.94 7.55 2.60
CA PRO A 140 -16.10 8.68 2.22
C PRO A 140 -15.10 8.98 3.32
N GLU A 141 -13.84 8.78 2.98
CA GLU A 141 -12.73 9.23 3.79
C GLU A 141 -12.69 10.77 3.79
N GLU A 142 -12.59 11.37 4.97
CA GLU A 142 -12.35 12.80 5.06
C GLU A 142 -10.91 13.12 4.60
N ASP A 143 -10.80 13.59 3.35
CA ASP A 143 -9.54 14.01 2.77
C ASP A 143 -8.90 15.14 3.59
N GLY A 144 -7.73 14.85 4.17
CA GLY A 144 -6.94 15.81 4.91
C GLY A 144 -7.57 16.30 6.21
N ASP A 145 -8.28 15.43 6.95
CA ASP A 145 -8.71 15.71 8.32
C ASP A 145 -7.50 16.12 9.18
N PRO A 146 -7.45 17.37 9.68
CA PRO A 146 -6.39 17.79 10.61
C PRO A 146 -6.35 16.97 11.91
N GLY A 147 -7.42 16.25 12.24
CA GLY A 147 -7.48 15.28 13.33
C GLY A 147 -6.46 14.16 13.20
N ASP A 148 -6.22 13.67 11.98
CA ASP A 148 -5.27 12.59 11.71
C ASP A 148 -3.85 12.94 12.13
N ASP A 149 -3.45 14.21 11.95
CA ASP A 149 -2.12 14.72 12.27
C ASP A 149 -1.93 15.01 13.77
N LYS A 150 -2.99 14.87 14.59
CA LYS A 150 -2.88 15.06 16.03
C LYS A 150 -2.05 13.95 16.66
N VAL A 151 -1.19 14.37 17.56
CA VAL A 151 -0.34 13.52 18.38
C VAL A 151 -0.77 13.65 19.84
N PRO A 152 -0.68 12.59 20.64
CA PRO A 152 -1.09 12.63 22.04
C PRO A 152 -0.16 13.56 22.85
N ASP A 153 -0.76 14.43 23.68
CA ASP A 153 -0.03 15.31 24.60
C ASP A 153 0.81 14.52 25.64
N HIS A 154 0.29 13.36 26.03
CA HIS A 154 0.90 12.47 27.00
C HIS A 154 0.58 11.01 26.64
N ALA A 155 1.61 10.18 26.63
CA ALA A 155 1.48 8.74 26.51
C ALA A 155 2.01 8.06 27.78
N PRO A 156 1.26 7.13 28.40
CA PRO A 156 1.73 6.41 29.57
C PRO A 156 2.90 5.48 29.18
N PRO A 157 3.98 5.42 29.98
CA PRO A 157 5.14 4.59 29.66
C PRO A 157 4.80 3.10 29.80
N ARG A 158 4.80 2.38 28.67
CA ARG A 158 4.47 0.96 28.53
C ARG A 158 5.59 0.19 27.84
N VAL A 159 6.26 0.81 26.87
CA VAL A 159 7.18 0.15 25.95
C VAL A 159 8.60 0.08 26.50
N ARG A 160 9.30 -1.02 26.21
CA ARG A 160 10.72 -1.24 26.44
C ARG A 160 11.40 -1.66 25.14
N LEU A 161 12.71 -1.41 25.06
CA LEU A 161 13.53 -1.86 23.94
C LEU A 161 13.41 -3.38 23.78
N GLY A 162 13.12 -3.83 22.56
CA GLY A 162 12.88 -5.22 22.18
C GLY A 162 11.42 -5.67 22.30
N ASP A 163 10.51 -4.84 22.82
CA ASP A 163 9.08 -5.18 22.83
C ASP A 163 8.50 -5.19 21.41
N ILE A 164 7.56 -6.11 21.18
CA ILE A 164 6.76 -6.20 19.95
C ILE A 164 5.29 -6.03 20.33
N TRP A 165 4.60 -5.16 19.63
CA TRP A 165 3.19 -4.82 19.84
C TRP A 165 2.38 -5.06 18.57
N GLN A 166 1.19 -5.61 18.75
CA GLN A 166 0.14 -5.72 17.74
C GLN A 166 -0.86 -4.58 17.94
N LEU A 167 -1.19 -3.89 16.87
CA LEU A 167 -2.13 -2.76 16.84
C LEU A 167 -3.16 -3.03 15.74
N GLY A 168 -4.21 -3.81 16.04
CA GLY A 168 -5.14 -4.30 15.02
C GLY A 168 -4.39 -5.19 14.03
N GLN A 169 -4.31 -4.79 12.76
CA GLN A 169 -3.52 -5.48 11.73
C GLN A 169 -2.08 -4.96 11.60
N ASN A 170 -1.73 -3.89 12.31
CA ASN A 170 -0.43 -3.25 12.30
C ASN A 170 0.51 -3.84 13.35
N ARG A 171 1.81 -3.63 13.18
CA ARG A 171 2.84 -4.06 14.13
C ARG A 171 3.84 -2.96 14.43
N LEU A 172 4.29 -2.91 15.68
CA LEU A 172 5.33 -2.02 16.14
C LEU A 172 6.40 -2.82 16.89
N ILE A 173 7.67 -2.60 16.55
CA ILE A 173 8.80 -3.05 17.36
C ILE A 173 9.57 -1.85 17.91
N CYS A 174 9.93 -1.92 19.20
CA CYS A 174 10.86 -0.97 19.77
C CYS A 174 12.30 -1.48 19.57
N GLY A 175 13.09 -0.86 18.69
CA GLY A 175 14.39 -1.41 18.33
C GLY A 175 15.23 -0.56 17.37
N ASP A 176 16.46 -1.00 17.17
CA ASP A 176 17.41 -0.40 16.23
C ASP A 176 17.14 -0.91 14.81
N SER A 177 16.75 0.00 13.92
CA SER A 177 16.44 -0.30 12.52
C SER A 177 17.63 -0.74 11.68
N THR A 178 18.86 -0.55 12.16
CA THR A 178 20.07 -1.06 11.48
C THR A 178 20.33 -2.54 11.80
N ASN A 179 19.65 -3.09 12.80
CA ASN A 179 19.83 -4.48 13.22
C ASN A 179 18.84 -5.41 12.49
N ALA A 180 19.39 -6.31 11.68
CA ALA A 180 18.62 -7.28 10.89
C ALA A 180 17.70 -8.18 11.74
N SER A 181 18.10 -8.54 12.96
CA SER A 181 17.25 -9.37 13.84
C SER A 181 15.98 -8.64 14.30
N VAL A 182 16.10 -7.34 14.58
CA VAL A 182 14.96 -6.49 14.97
C VAL A 182 13.95 -6.41 13.82
N VAL A 183 14.42 -6.12 12.61
CA VAL A 183 13.53 -6.01 11.44
C VAL A 183 12.94 -7.37 11.06
N SER A 184 13.70 -8.46 11.19
CA SER A 184 13.19 -9.82 10.98
C SER A 184 12.09 -10.18 11.99
N ASP A 185 12.25 -9.84 13.26
CA ASP A 185 11.24 -10.08 14.30
C ASP A 185 9.94 -9.27 14.04
N LEU A 186 10.08 -8.04 13.53
CA LEU A 186 8.95 -7.22 13.08
C LEU A 186 8.20 -7.86 11.90
N MET A 187 8.92 -8.41 10.92
CA MET A 187 8.32 -8.85 9.66
C MET A 187 7.77 -10.28 9.68
N GLN A 188 8.27 -11.17 10.55
CA GLN A 188 7.82 -12.58 10.64
C GLN A 188 7.68 -13.28 9.27
N ASP A 189 8.74 -13.24 8.46
CA ASP A 189 8.81 -13.82 7.11
C ASP A 189 7.91 -13.15 6.03
N GLU A 190 7.06 -12.20 6.40
CA GLU A 190 6.32 -11.39 5.44
C GLU A 190 7.21 -10.34 4.75
N GLN A 191 6.76 -9.83 3.60
CA GLN A 191 7.49 -8.83 2.83
C GLN A 191 6.65 -7.58 2.55
N ALA A 192 7.25 -6.41 2.76
CA ALA A 192 6.61 -5.13 2.52
C ALA A 192 6.40 -4.89 1.02
N LYS A 193 5.22 -4.39 0.64
CA LYS A 193 4.90 -4.03 -0.75
C LYS A 193 5.33 -2.61 -1.08
N MET A 194 5.42 -1.76 -0.07
CA MET A 194 6.03 -0.45 -0.17
C MET A 194 6.78 -0.10 1.12
N VAL A 195 7.60 0.94 1.01
CA VAL A 195 8.20 1.62 2.16
C VAL A 195 7.79 3.08 2.12
N PHE A 196 7.38 3.62 3.26
CA PHE A 196 7.37 5.07 3.48
C PHE A 196 8.09 5.33 4.79
N THR A 197 9.20 6.07 4.73
CA THR A 197 10.04 6.25 5.93
C THR A 197 10.72 7.61 5.94
N ASP A 198 10.95 8.11 7.15
CA ASP A 198 11.50 9.45 7.41
C ASP A 198 12.71 9.36 8.35
N PRO A 199 13.90 8.97 7.83
CA PRO A 199 15.09 8.86 8.64
C PRO A 199 15.47 10.21 9.28
N PRO A 200 16.17 10.21 10.43
CA PRO A 200 16.65 11.44 11.05
C PRO A 200 17.62 12.19 10.12
N TYR A 201 17.53 13.52 10.09
CA TYR A 201 18.31 14.35 9.15
C TYR A 201 19.73 14.69 9.65
N ASN A 202 20.22 14.10 10.75
CA ASN A 202 21.54 14.43 11.31
C ASN A 202 21.73 15.94 11.57
N VAL A 203 20.70 16.57 12.11
CA VAL A 203 20.70 17.99 12.52
C VAL A 203 20.30 18.07 13.98
N ARG A 204 21.01 18.91 14.76
CA ARG A 204 20.67 19.18 16.16
C ARG A 204 19.30 19.81 16.27
N ILE A 205 18.48 19.34 17.21
CA ILE A 205 17.17 19.91 17.51
C ILE A 205 17.33 21.20 18.34
N ASP A 206 18.20 21.18 19.35
CA ASP A 206 18.40 22.33 20.25
C ASP A 206 18.93 23.54 19.47
N GLY A 207 18.25 24.68 19.66
CA GLY A 207 18.51 25.94 18.95
C GLY A 207 18.05 26.02 17.48
N HIS A 208 17.62 24.92 16.87
CA HIS A 208 17.20 24.88 15.46
C HIS A 208 15.70 24.64 15.27
N VAL A 209 15.03 24.06 16.27
CA VAL A 209 13.58 23.86 16.30
C VAL A 209 13.00 24.37 17.62
N GLY A 210 11.89 25.11 17.58
CA GLY A 210 11.15 25.55 18.78
C GLY A 210 11.18 27.06 19.04
N GLY A 211 10.47 27.83 18.20
CA GLY A 211 9.98 29.17 18.56
C GLY A 211 10.97 30.16 19.18
N LEU A 212 12.20 30.28 18.63
CA LEU A 212 13.28 31.13 19.15
C LEU A 212 13.80 30.70 20.55
N GLY A 213 13.80 29.41 20.86
CA GLY A 213 14.32 28.85 22.11
C GLY A 213 13.34 28.89 23.29
N LYS A 214 12.07 29.22 23.04
CA LYS A 214 11.00 29.21 24.07
C LYS A 214 10.48 27.81 24.38
N THR A 215 10.58 26.91 23.41
CA THR A 215 10.26 25.49 23.55
C THR A 215 11.55 24.72 23.36
N LYS A 216 11.84 23.79 24.27
CA LYS A 216 12.95 22.84 24.13
C LYS A 216 12.37 21.46 23.85
N HIS A 217 12.75 20.88 22.72
CA HIS A 217 12.47 19.48 22.42
C HIS A 217 13.70 18.64 22.78
N ARG A 218 13.49 17.38 23.15
CA ARG A 218 14.60 16.43 23.33
C ARG A 218 15.27 16.16 21.98
N GLU A 219 16.57 15.92 21.99
CA GLU A 219 17.28 15.41 20.81
C GLU A 219 16.75 14.03 20.41
N PHE A 220 16.90 13.66 19.13
CA PHE A 220 16.64 12.30 18.66
C PHE A 220 17.63 11.32 19.31
N ALA A 221 17.23 10.05 19.42
CA ALA A 221 18.06 9.01 20.02
C ALA A 221 19.38 8.79 19.26
N MET A 222 19.40 9.08 17.95
CA MET A 222 20.56 8.96 17.07
C MET A 222 20.44 9.91 15.87
N ALA A 223 21.56 10.21 15.21
CA ALA A 223 21.65 11.11 14.06
C ALA A 223 20.99 12.46 14.36
N ALA A 224 21.45 13.10 15.42
CA ALA A 224 21.09 14.43 15.89
C ALA A 224 22.22 15.45 15.63
N GLY A 225 23.03 15.24 14.59
CA GLY A 225 24.12 16.13 14.19
C GLY A 225 25.50 15.77 14.73
N GLU A 226 25.66 14.56 15.26
CA GLU A 226 26.93 14.00 15.71
C GLU A 226 27.72 13.31 14.59
N MET A 227 27.07 12.86 13.51
CA MET A 227 27.71 12.08 12.46
C MET A 227 28.34 12.99 11.39
N THR A 228 29.52 12.62 10.91
CA THR A 228 30.09 13.17 9.67
C THR A 228 29.32 12.68 8.44
N SER A 229 29.47 13.34 7.29
CA SER A 229 28.79 12.91 6.04
C SER A 229 29.03 11.42 5.70
N PRO A 230 30.26 10.86 5.77
CA PRO A 230 30.46 9.44 5.52
C PRO A 230 29.82 8.52 6.56
N GLU A 231 29.84 8.90 7.84
CA GLU A 231 29.18 8.12 8.91
C GLU A 231 27.66 8.12 8.73
N PHE A 232 27.09 9.27 8.36
CA PHE A 232 25.66 9.39 8.10
C PHE A 232 25.23 8.62 6.85
N ALA A 233 26.00 8.68 5.76
CA ALA A 233 25.76 7.86 4.58
C ALA A 233 25.80 6.36 4.91
N GLN A 234 26.77 5.94 5.73
CA GLN A 234 26.87 4.55 6.19
C GLN A 234 25.69 4.12 7.06
N PHE A 235 25.20 5.00 7.95
CA PHE A 235 24.01 4.76 8.75
C PHE A 235 22.77 4.59 7.87
N LEU A 236 22.53 5.52 6.93
CA LEU A 236 21.42 5.42 5.97
C LEU A 236 21.51 4.14 5.14
N ARG A 237 22.72 3.79 4.69
CA ARG A 237 22.98 2.56 3.95
C ARG A 237 22.56 1.32 4.72
N GLN A 238 22.89 1.21 6.01
CA GLN A 238 22.50 0.08 6.85
C GLN A 238 20.98 -0.04 6.97
N ALA A 239 20.28 1.07 7.19
CA ALA A 239 18.83 1.08 7.22
C ALA A 239 18.23 0.71 5.86
N PHE A 240 18.80 1.21 4.75
CA PHE A 240 18.31 0.91 3.40
C PHE A 240 18.55 -0.54 3.02
N ASP A 241 19.64 -1.17 3.47
CA ASP A 241 19.85 -2.61 3.30
C ASP A 241 18.74 -3.41 4.02
N GLN A 242 18.26 -2.97 5.20
CA GLN A 242 17.12 -3.62 5.88
C GLN A 242 15.79 -3.40 5.16
N LEU A 243 15.52 -2.17 4.72
CA LEU A 243 14.34 -1.87 3.90
C LEU A 243 14.33 -2.72 2.63
N TYR A 244 15.47 -2.81 1.94
CA TYR A 244 15.61 -3.62 0.74
C TYR A 244 15.39 -5.10 1.05
N ALA A 245 16.04 -5.66 2.07
CA ALA A 245 15.94 -7.09 2.38
C ALA A 245 14.51 -7.53 2.72
N ASN A 246 13.72 -6.67 3.36
CA ASN A 246 12.39 -6.99 3.88
C ASN A 246 11.21 -6.53 3.01
N SER A 247 11.47 -6.10 1.77
CA SER A 247 10.43 -5.76 0.80
C SER A 247 10.28 -6.78 -0.33
N ALA A 248 9.15 -6.81 -1.02
CA ALA A 248 8.93 -7.66 -2.18
C ALA A 248 9.70 -7.15 -3.42
N ASP A 249 10.05 -8.03 -4.35
CA ASP A 249 10.54 -7.60 -5.68
C ASP A 249 9.46 -6.76 -6.38
N GLY A 250 9.83 -5.60 -6.89
CA GLY A 250 8.92 -4.63 -7.49
C GLY A 250 8.41 -3.55 -6.53
N SER A 251 8.73 -3.61 -5.22
CA SER A 251 8.29 -2.60 -4.24
C SER A 251 8.83 -1.19 -4.53
N ILE A 252 8.04 -0.19 -4.15
CA ILE A 252 8.41 1.23 -4.25
C ILE A 252 8.69 1.80 -2.86
N HIS A 253 9.84 2.45 -2.73
CA HIS A 253 10.36 2.97 -1.46
C HIS A 253 10.41 4.50 -1.51
N TYR A 254 9.61 5.14 -0.67
CA TYR A 254 9.52 6.58 -0.48
C TYR A 254 10.32 6.96 0.76
N ILE A 255 11.40 7.72 0.57
CA ILE A 255 12.31 8.07 1.67
C ILE A 255 12.42 9.59 1.77
N CYS A 256 11.92 10.15 2.87
CA CYS A 256 11.95 11.59 3.12
C CYS A 256 13.36 12.05 3.51
N MET A 257 13.79 13.20 2.97
CA MET A 257 15.04 13.85 3.38
C MET A 257 15.08 15.33 2.96
N ASP A 258 15.96 16.11 3.59
CA ASP A 258 16.29 17.46 3.15
C ASP A 258 17.32 17.47 2.00
N TRP A 259 17.26 18.50 1.14
CA TRP A 259 18.18 18.67 0.01
C TRP A 259 19.67 18.72 0.41
N ARG A 260 19.98 19.12 1.66
CA ARG A 260 21.35 19.15 2.20
C ARG A 260 21.99 17.77 2.26
N HIS A 261 21.20 16.70 2.36
CA HIS A 261 21.68 15.32 2.43
C HIS A 261 21.51 14.56 1.11
N MET A 262 21.36 15.28 -0.01
CA MET A 262 21.20 14.65 -1.31
C MET A 262 22.40 13.74 -1.67
N ALA A 263 23.62 14.10 -1.30
CA ALA A 263 24.79 13.27 -1.57
C ALA A 263 24.74 11.95 -0.79
N GLU A 264 24.45 12.00 0.50
CA GLU A 264 24.34 10.85 1.39
C GLU A 264 23.17 9.94 0.99
N MET A 265 22.04 10.52 0.57
CA MET A 265 20.89 9.78 0.05
C MET A 265 21.20 9.04 -1.25
N MET A 266 21.94 9.66 -2.16
CA MET A 266 22.33 9.02 -3.42
C MET A 266 23.37 7.92 -3.21
N ASP A 267 24.29 8.11 -2.25
CA ASP A 267 25.29 7.09 -1.88
C ASP A 267 24.63 5.87 -1.22
N ALA A 268 23.82 6.09 -0.17
CA ALA A 268 23.06 5.04 0.49
C ALA A 268 22.06 4.37 -0.46
N GLY A 269 21.39 5.15 -1.31
CA GLY A 269 20.41 4.68 -2.30
C GLY A 269 20.99 3.78 -3.40
N SER A 270 22.31 3.66 -3.50
CA SER A 270 22.98 2.73 -4.43
C SER A 270 22.66 1.24 -4.17
N VAL A 271 22.01 0.91 -3.05
CA VAL A 271 21.46 -0.44 -2.80
C VAL A 271 20.33 -0.82 -3.75
N TYR A 272 19.61 0.18 -4.27
CA TYR A 272 18.42 -0.04 -5.08
C TYR A 272 18.77 -0.22 -6.55
N ASP A 273 17.96 -1.02 -7.23
CA ASP A 273 18.12 -1.32 -8.64
C ASP A 273 17.77 -0.14 -9.55
N GLU A 274 16.86 0.74 -9.10
CA GLU A 274 16.42 1.91 -9.87
C GLU A 274 16.01 3.06 -8.93
N MET A 275 16.47 4.28 -9.22
CA MET A 275 15.86 5.51 -8.70
C MET A 275 14.73 5.92 -9.64
N LYS A 276 13.48 5.82 -9.18
CA LYS A 276 12.28 6.08 -10.00
C LYS A 276 12.06 7.56 -10.24
N ASN A 277 12.18 8.35 -9.18
CA ASN A 277 11.87 9.77 -9.22
C ASN A 277 12.42 10.50 -8.01
N LEU A 278 12.34 11.83 -8.06
CA LEU A 278 12.50 12.71 -6.93
C LEU A 278 11.24 13.57 -6.82
N VAL A 279 10.53 13.41 -5.71
CA VAL A 279 9.35 14.21 -5.40
C VAL A 279 9.75 15.43 -4.59
N VAL A 280 9.15 16.57 -4.93
CA VAL A 280 9.24 17.80 -4.15
C VAL A 280 7.93 17.98 -3.39
N TRP A 281 7.95 17.79 -2.08
CA TRP A 281 6.83 18.14 -1.22
C TRP A 281 6.89 19.63 -0.90
N VAL A 282 5.98 20.40 -1.50
CA VAL A 282 5.79 21.83 -1.26
C VAL A 282 4.89 22.03 -0.06
N LYS A 283 5.41 22.77 0.92
CA LYS A 283 4.68 23.17 2.13
C LYS A 283 3.97 24.50 1.89
N ASP A 284 3.02 24.83 2.74
CA ASP A 284 2.36 26.14 2.80
C ASP A 284 3.30 27.28 3.19
N ASN A 285 4.21 27.06 4.14
CA ASN A 285 5.11 28.10 4.64
C ASN A 285 6.59 27.70 4.60
N GLY A 286 7.47 28.68 4.38
CA GLY A 286 8.92 28.47 4.49
C GLY A 286 9.36 28.33 5.95
N GLY A 287 10.34 27.48 6.22
CA GLY A 287 10.97 27.31 7.53
C GLY A 287 11.70 28.56 8.04
N MET A 288 12.33 28.46 9.21
CA MET A 288 13.15 29.55 9.77
C MET A 288 14.42 29.79 8.92
N GLY A 289 14.87 31.04 8.83
CA GLY A 289 16.09 31.40 8.10
C GLY A 289 16.08 32.85 7.59
N THR A 290 17.25 33.39 7.26
CA THR A 290 17.44 34.78 6.78
C THR A 290 17.67 34.89 5.27
N PHE A 291 18.01 33.80 4.59
CA PHE A 291 18.21 33.75 3.14
C PHE A 291 17.04 33.03 2.43
N TYR A 292 17.27 32.23 1.39
CA TYR A 292 16.23 31.40 0.80
C TYR A 292 15.74 30.36 1.81
N ARG A 293 14.52 30.57 2.30
CA ARG A 293 13.87 29.70 3.29
C ARG A 293 13.28 28.49 2.59
N SER A 294 13.64 27.28 3.05
CA SER A 294 13.07 26.03 2.53
C SER A 294 11.56 26.00 2.75
N ARG A 295 10.80 25.96 1.66
CA ARG A 295 9.34 25.72 1.62
C ARG A 295 9.05 24.32 1.05
N HIS A 296 10.04 23.43 1.08
CA HIS A 296 9.87 22.08 0.59
C HIS A 296 10.72 21.10 1.40
N GLU A 297 10.36 19.82 1.29
CA GLU A 297 11.20 18.66 1.58
C GLU A 297 11.22 17.76 0.33
N LEU A 298 12.18 16.83 0.31
CA LEU A 298 12.32 15.90 -0.80
C LEU A 298 11.85 14.51 -0.36
N VAL A 299 11.26 13.77 -1.30
CA VAL A 299 10.98 12.34 -1.16
C VAL A 299 11.70 11.61 -2.28
N PHE A 300 12.72 10.84 -1.93
CA PHE A 300 13.49 10.04 -2.85
C PHE A 300 12.73 8.74 -3.11
N ILE A 301 12.47 8.44 -4.39
CA ILE A 301 11.71 7.25 -4.76
C ILE A 301 12.65 6.24 -5.40
N PHE A 302 12.82 5.11 -4.75
CA PHE A 302 13.59 3.97 -5.25
C PHE A 302 12.70 2.76 -5.51
N LYS A 303 13.19 1.83 -6.33
CA LYS A 303 12.55 0.56 -6.60
C LYS A 303 13.49 -0.59 -6.28
N LYS A 304 12.93 -1.60 -5.60
CA LYS A 304 13.59 -2.90 -5.41
C LYS A 304 13.34 -3.79 -6.63
N GLY A 305 14.42 -4.41 -7.11
CA GLY A 305 14.42 -5.50 -8.07
C GLY A 305 13.84 -5.16 -9.44
N THR A 306 13.51 -6.20 -10.20
CA THR A 306 13.18 -6.10 -11.63
C THR A 306 11.71 -6.41 -11.93
N ALA A 307 10.98 -6.99 -10.97
CA ALA A 307 9.56 -7.24 -11.15
C ALA A 307 8.78 -5.93 -11.43
N PRO A 308 7.63 -5.99 -12.13
CA PRO A 308 6.77 -4.83 -12.29
C PRO A 308 6.33 -4.27 -10.94
N HIS A 309 6.32 -2.94 -10.80
CA HIS A 309 5.71 -2.28 -9.66
C HIS A 309 4.24 -2.01 -9.92
N LEU A 310 3.44 -1.90 -8.86
CA LEU A 310 2.06 -1.45 -8.97
C LEU A 310 2.02 0.06 -9.22
N ASN A 311 1.10 0.50 -10.09
CA ASN A 311 0.85 1.90 -10.39
C ASN A 311 -0.66 2.11 -10.46
N ASN A 312 -1.26 2.54 -9.36
CA ASN A 312 -2.71 2.71 -9.25
C ASN A 312 -3.22 4.08 -9.72
N PHE A 313 -2.33 5.06 -9.92
CA PHE A 313 -2.72 6.36 -10.47
C PHE A 313 -2.67 6.40 -12.00
N GLU A 314 -1.81 5.58 -12.62
CA GLU A 314 -1.61 5.52 -14.07
C GLU A 314 -1.45 6.94 -14.68
N LEU A 315 -2.34 7.34 -15.59
CA LEU A 315 -2.43 8.70 -16.15
C LEU A 315 -3.74 9.38 -15.72
N GLY A 316 -4.23 9.09 -14.51
CA GLY A 316 -5.51 9.58 -14.00
C GLY A 316 -6.73 8.86 -14.55
N GLN A 317 -6.56 7.66 -15.11
CA GLN A 317 -7.66 6.91 -15.76
C GLN A 317 -8.83 6.61 -14.81
N HIS A 318 -8.52 6.45 -13.52
CA HIS A 318 -9.48 6.14 -12.47
C HIS A 318 -9.61 7.30 -11.46
N GLY A 319 -9.47 8.55 -11.91
CA GLY A 319 -9.64 9.75 -11.07
C GLY A 319 -8.42 10.14 -10.23
N ARG A 320 -7.49 9.23 -9.95
CA ARG A 320 -6.26 9.50 -9.20
C ARG A 320 -5.14 10.02 -10.11
N TYR A 321 -4.89 11.33 -10.10
CA TYR A 321 -3.80 11.95 -10.86
C TYR A 321 -2.66 12.39 -9.95
N ARG A 322 -1.43 12.00 -10.30
CA ARG A 322 -0.22 12.27 -9.50
C ARG A 322 0.88 12.90 -10.34
N THR A 323 1.63 13.81 -9.74
CA THR A 323 2.87 14.37 -10.31
C THR A 323 3.99 14.28 -9.28
N ASN A 324 5.22 14.63 -9.68
CA ASN A 324 6.36 14.66 -8.76
C ASN A 324 6.46 15.95 -7.92
N VAL A 325 5.43 16.82 -7.97
CA VAL A 325 5.29 17.95 -7.06
C VAL A 325 4.06 17.70 -6.21
N TRP A 326 4.27 17.59 -4.90
CA TRP A 326 3.23 17.27 -3.93
C TRP A 326 2.92 18.50 -3.09
N GLU A 327 1.66 18.91 -3.05
CA GLU A 327 1.23 20.07 -2.26
C GLU A 327 0.45 19.60 -1.04
N TYR A 328 1.11 19.58 0.11
CA TYR A 328 0.48 19.23 1.39
C TYR A 328 0.91 20.24 2.45
N ARG A 329 0.01 20.51 3.40
CA ARG A 329 0.28 21.45 4.50
C ARG A 329 1.43 20.93 5.35
N GLY A 330 2.33 21.82 5.77
CA GLY A 330 3.29 21.50 6.82
C GLY A 330 2.72 21.80 8.20
N VAL A 331 3.34 21.25 9.24
CA VAL A 331 2.98 21.53 10.65
C VAL A 331 3.09 23.04 11.00
N ASN A 332 3.84 23.81 10.22
CA ASN A 332 4.00 25.27 10.38
C ASN A 332 2.85 26.09 9.74
N THR A 333 1.59 25.82 10.04
CA THR A 333 0.48 26.70 9.64
C THR A 333 0.26 27.85 10.60
N MET A 334 0.08 29.07 10.08
CA MET A 334 -0.21 30.26 10.87
C MET A 334 -1.70 30.29 11.26
N ARG A 335 -2.08 29.57 12.33
CA ARG A 335 -3.43 29.61 12.95
C ARG A 335 -3.40 29.95 14.44
N ALA A 336 -4.53 30.37 14.99
CA ALA A 336 -4.70 30.48 16.45
C ALA A 336 -4.64 29.06 17.05
N GLY A 337 -3.82 28.84 18.09
CA GLY A 337 -3.47 27.50 18.62
C GLY A 337 -2.01 27.06 18.31
N ARG A 338 -1.33 27.78 17.40
CA ARG A 338 0.06 27.56 16.96
C ARG A 338 1.07 27.23 18.05
N MET A 339 0.94 27.83 19.24
CA MET A 339 1.93 27.65 20.29
C MET A 339 1.86 26.26 20.92
N GLU A 340 0.66 25.66 21.00
CA GLU A 340 0.43 24.32 21.57
C GLU A 340 0.94 23.24 20.60
N GLU A 341 0.65 23.34 19.29
CA GLU A 341 1.13 22.41 18.26
C GLU A 341 2.66 22.49 18.05
N LEU A 342 3.25 23.69 18.09
CA LEU A 342 4.71 23.87 18.03
C LEU A 342 5.42 23.48 19.33
N THR A 343 4.74 23.48 20.47
CA THR A 343 5.30 22.94 21.71
C THR A 343 5.35 21.43 21.72
N MET A 344 4.47 20.78 20.96
CA MET A 344 4.44 19.33 20.84
C MET A 344 5.61 18.85 19.98
N HIS A 345 5.58 18.86 18.64
CA HIS A 345 6.64 18.17 17.87
C HIS A 345 7.15 18.85 16.58
N PRO A 346 8.48 18.77 16.30
CA PRO A 346 9.14 19.43 15.16
C PRO A 346 8.70 19.03 13.74
N THR A 347 8.35 17.75 13.53
CA THR A 347 8.55 17.07 12.23
C THR A 347 7.50 15.98 11.93
N VAL A 348 6.26 16.13 12.38
CA VAL A 348 5.20 15.18 12.00
C VAL A 348 4.90 15.32 10.50
N LYS A 349 5.03 14.23 9.74
CA LYS A 349 4.65 14.20 8.32
C LYS A 349 3.12 14.11 8.19
N PRO A 350 2.50 14.83 7.24
CA PRO A 350 1.05 14.81 7.06
C PRO A 350 0.54 13.42 6.71
N VAL A 351 -0.41 12.89 7.48
CA VAL A 351 -0.99 11.56 7.27
C VAL A 351 -1.56 11.43 5.87
N GLN A 352 -2.30 12.44 5.39
CA GLN A 352 -2.90 12.41 4.05
C GLN A 352 -1.85 12.26 2.93
N MET A 353 -0.67 12.88 3.07
CA MET A 353 0.40 12.75 2.07
C MET A 353 0.90 11.32 1.99
N ILE A 354 1.05 10.68 3.15
CA ILE A 354 1.50 9.29 3.25
C ILE A 354 0.42 8.35 2.73
N ALA A 355 -0.83 8.54 3.16
CA ALA A 355 -1.99 7.78 2.71
C ALA A 355 -2.12 7.82 1.18
N ASP A 356 -1.86 9.00 0.60
CA ASP A 356 -1.88 9.14 -0.85
C ASP A 356 -0.76 8.38 -1.56
N ALA A 357 0.46 8.40 -1.00
CA ALA A 357 1.57 7.61 -1.52
C ALA A 357 1.33 6.10 -1.35
N ILE A 358 0.63 5.69 -0.28
CA ILE A 358 0.24 4.30 -0.05
C ILE A 358 -0.65 3.80 -1.17
N ARG A 359 -1.75 4.51 -1.44
CA ARG A 359 -2.70 4.16 -2.51
C ARG A 359 -2.06 4.14 -3.90
N ASP A 360 -1.02 4.94 -4.13
CA ASP A 360 -0.35 5.02 -5.43
C ASP A 360 0.29 3.68 -5.86
N THR A 361 0.75 2.86 -4.91
CA THR A 361 1.61 1.70 -5.19
C THR A 361 1.29 0.42 -4.40
N THR A 362 0.16 0.38 -3.68
CA THR A 362 -0.27 -0.81 -2.92
C THR A 362 -1.76 -1.12 -3.12
N GLY A 363 -2.15 -2.37 -2.89
CA GLY A 363 -3.53 -2.75 -2.58
C GLY A 363 -3.81 -2.72 -1.08
N ARG A 364 -5.08 -2.81 -0.69
CA ARG A 364 -5.47 -3.03 0.70
C ARG A 364 -4.93 -4.37 1.22
N GLY A 365 -4.68 -4.46 2.52
CA GLY A 365 -4.01 -5.60 3.16
C GLY A 365 -2.50 -5.69 2.92
N ASP A 366 -1.94 -4.96 1.96
CA ASP A 366 -0.50 -4.90 1.75
C ASP A 366 0.25 -4.28 2.94
N ILE A 367 1.49 -4.73 3.15
CA ILE A 367 2.36 -4.18 4.21
C ILE A 367 3.08 -2.92 3.74
N VAL A 368 2.99 -1.87 4.56
CA VAL A 368 3.74 -0.61 4.48
C VAL A 368 4.80 -0.60 5.59
N LEU A 369 6.07 -0.68 5.22
CA LEU A 369 7.18 -0.71 6.17
C LEU A 369 7.74 0.70 6.42
N ASP A 370 7.93 1.04 7.69
CA ASP A 370 8.59 2.26 8.15
C ASP A 370 9.59 1.92 9.27
N LEU A 371 10.87 2.16 9.03
CA LEU A 371 11.92 1.87 10.00
C LEU A 371 12.29 3.05 10.92
N PHE A 372 11.56 4.16 10.78
CA PHE A 372 11.75 5.38 11.57
C PHE A 372 10.37 5.91 11.99
N GLY A 373 9.67 5.12 12.82
CA GLY A 373 8.25 5.30 13.11
C GLY A 373 7.87 6.66 13.71
N GLY A 374 8.73 7.28 14.51
CA GLY A 374 8.50 8.60 15.10
C GLY A 374 7.15 8.67 15.82
N TYR A 375 6.25 9.52 15.34
CA TYR A 375 4.89 9.67 15.90
C TYR A 375 3.85 8.73 15.29
N GLY A 376 4.25 7.82 14.40
CA GLY A 376 3.37 6.82 13.81
C GLY A 376 2.48 7.34 12.67
N SER A 377 2.85 8.44 12.00
CA SER A 377 2.04 8.95 10.88
C SER A 377 1.87 7.91 9.77
N THR A 378 2.89 7.10 9.49
CA THR A 378 2.79 5.99 8.52
C THR A 378 1.82 4.91 8.98
N LEU A 379 1.75 4.62 10.29
CA LEU A 379 0.82 3.65 10.85
C LEU A 379 -0.63 4.13 10.75
N ILE A 380 -0.90 5.40 11.10
CA ILE A 380 -2.23 5.99 10.93
C ILE A 380 -2.62 6.03 9.45
N ALA A 381 -1.70 6.38 8.55
CA ALA A 381 -1.96 6.37 7.11
C ALA A 381 -2.25 4.97 6.56
N ALA A 382 -1.55 3.94 7.05
CA ALA A 382 -1.80 2.55 6.70
C ALA A 382 -3.19 2.10 7.17
N GLU A 383 -3.52 2.34 8.45
CA GLU A 383 -4.84 2.05 9.02
C GLU A 383 -5.96 2.72 8.20
N LYS A 384 -5.83 4.03 7.98
CA LYS A 384 -6.80 4.85 7.23
C LYS A 384 -7.05 4.30 5.82
N THR A 385 -6.02 3.76 5.18
CA THR A 385 -6.08 3.23 3.81
C THR A 385 -6.42 1.74 3.76
N GLY A 386 -6.67 1.07 4.90
CA GLY A 386 -6.89 -0.38 4.96
C GLY A 386 -5.65 -1.20 4.56
N ARG A 387 -4.45 -0.68 4.81
CA ARG A 387 -3.16 -1.38 4.67
C ARG A 387 -2.59 -1.70 6.06
N ARG A 388 -1.54 -2.53 6.11
CA ARG A 388 -0.90 -2.94 7.36
C ARG A 388 0.42 -2.18 7.58
N GLY A 389 0.46 -1.30 8.58
CA GLY A 389 1.65 -0.54 8.96
C GLY A 389 2.60 -1.37 9.84
N TYR A 390 3.83 -1.57 9.40
CA TYR A 390 4.87 -2.30 10.15
C TYR A 390 5.97 -1.30 10.50
N LEU A 391 6.08 -0.95 11.78
CA LEU A 391 6.92 0.14 12.26
C LEU A 391 8.06 -0.36 13.15
N CYS A 392 9.25 0.21 12.95
CA CYS A 392 10.35 0.17 13.91
C CYS A 392 10.60 1.57 14.46
N GLU A 393 10.73 1.68 15.79
CA GLU A 393 11.08 2.93 16.45
C GLU A 393 12.06 2.66 17.59
N LEU A 394 13.17 3.40 17.64
CA LEU A 394 14.24 3.15 18.61
C LEU A 394 13.88 3.67 20.00
N ASP A 395 13.15 4.78 20.08
CA ASP A 395 12.85 5.46 21.33
C ASP A 395 11.55 4.93 21.94
N PRO A 396 11.59 4.32 23.14
CA PRO A 396 10.40 3.81 23.80
C PRO A 396 9.30 4.86 24.01
N LEU A 397 9.66 6.14 24.18
CA LEU A 397 8.67 7.21 24.39
C LEU A 397 7.91 7.58 23.11
N TYR A 398 8.57 7.44 21.95
CA TYR A 398 7.89 7.54 20.67
C TYR A 398 7.02 6.31 20.42
N CYS A 399 7.48 5.11 20.81
CA CYS A 399 6.64 3.92 20.77
C CYS A 399 5.37 4.07 21.63
N ASP A 400 5.48 4.56 22.86
CA ASP A 400 4.32 4.83 23.74
C ASP A 400 3.34 5.82 23.08
N SER A 401 3.88 6.85 22.42
CA SER A 401 3.10 7.81 21.63
C SER A 401 2.37 7.16 20.46
N ILE A 402 3.05 6.26 19.73
CA ILE A 402 2.45 5.49 18.62
C ILE A 402 1.30 4.63 19.14
N LEU A 403 1.49 3.89 20.24
CA LEU A 403 0.44 3.07 20.84
C LEU A 403 -0.78 3.93 21.18
N THR A 404 -0.57 5.01 21.95
CA THR A 404 -1.66 5.88 22.40
C THR A 404 -2.38 6.56 21.24
N ARG A 405 -1.63 6.99 20.21
CA ARG A 405 -2.19 7.64 19.02
C ARG A 405 -3.09 6.68 18.25
N TRP A 406 -2.63 5.45 18.01
CA TRP A 406 -3.41 4.44 17.31
C TRP A 406 -4.63 3.99 18.13
N GLU A 407 -4.48 3.72 19.43
CA GLU A 407 -5.61 3.31 20.29
C GLU A 407 -6.73 4.36 20.29
N THR A 408 -6.35 5.65 20.28
CA THR A 408 -7.32 6.75 20.18
C THR A 408 -7.99 6.81 18.81
N TYR A 409 -7.21 6.59 17.74
CA TYR A 409 -7.68 6.67 16.36
C TYR A 409 -8.59 5.50 15.97
N ALA A 410 -8.15 4.27 16.27
CA ALA A 410 -8.84 3.04 15.90
C ALA A 410 -9.93 2.63 16.90
N HIS A 411 -9.98 3.27 18.08
CA HIS A 411 -10.86 2.89 19.18
C HIS A 411 -10.69 1.42 19.60
N ASP A 412 -9.45 0.95 19.61
CA ASP A 412 -9.06 -0.43 19.93
C ASP A 412 -7.77 -0.43 20.80
N ASP A 413 -7.45 -1.56 21.43
CA ASP A 413 -6.36 -1.69 22.39
C ASP A 413 -5.11 -2.35 21.77
N ALA A 414 -3.93 -1.75 21.97
CA ALA A 414 -2.68 -2.37 21.52
C ALA A 414 -2.27 -3.53 22.44
N VAL A 415 -1.91 -4.67 21.84
CA VAL A 415 -1.56 -5.90 22.56
C VAL A 415 -0.06 -6.16 22.47
N GLN A 416 0.60 -6.34 23.62
CA GLN A 416 2.00 -6.75 23.66
C GLN A 416 2.13 -8.22 23.28
N LEU A 417 2.84 -8.51 22.19
CA LEU A 417 3.11 -9.88 21.73
C LEU A 417 4.36 -10.47 22.39
N CYS A 418 5.40 -9.65 22.56
CA CYS A 418 6.67 -10.06 23.15
C CYS A 418 7.19 -8.98 24.09
N CYS A 419 7.76 -9.39 25.22
CA CYS A 419 8.49 -8.51 26.11
C CYS A 419 10.01 -8.60 25.84
N GLY A 420 10.68 -7.46 25.72
CA GLY A 420 12.11 -7.29 25.41
C GLY A 420 13.07 -7.74 26.51
N LEU A 421 12.59 -8.51 27.50
CA LEU A 421 13.46 -9.21 28.44
C LEU A 421 14.09 -10.40 27.73
N ALA A 422 15.24 -10.18 27.09
CA ALA A 422 16.03 -11.25 26.51
C ALA A 422 16.35 -12.34 27.56
N GLY A 423 15.86 -13.57 27.33
CA GLY A 423 16.59 -14.79 27.65
C GLY A 423 16.23 -15.59 28.92
N ALA A 424 15.25 -15.21 29.75
CA ALA A 424 15.00 -15.97 30.97
C ALA A 424 13.55 -16.02 31.49
N ASP A 425 12.51 -16.02 30.64
CA ASP A 425 11.22 -16.64 31.01
C ASP A 425 10.28 -16.84 29.82
N ARG A 426 10.70 -17.60 28.80
CA ARG A 426 9.80 -18.09 27.73
C ARG A 426 8.88 -19.24 28.18
N ARG A 427 8.59 -19.36 29.47
CA ARG A 427 7.54 -20.24 30.00
C ARG A 427 6.70 -19.36 30.90
N LEU A 428 5.49 -19.01 30.47
CA LEU A 428 4.30 -18.66 31.29
C LEU A 428 3.22 -17.87 30.52
N VAL A 429 3.12 -17.98 29.18
CA VAL A 429 1.92 -17.49 28.45
C VAL A 429 1.13 -18.62 27.75
N GLU A 430 1.68 -19.84 27.69
CA GLU A 430 0.89 -21.05 27.38
C GLU A 430 0.47 -21.76 28.68
N ALA A 431 -0.37 -21.13 29.48
CA ALA A 431 -1.19 -21.78 30.50
C ALA A 431 -2.24 -20.80 31.03
N GLY A 432 -3.39 -20.75 30.37
CA GLY A 432 -4.56 -20.01 30.81
C GLY A 432 -5.77 -20.45 30.00
N GLU A 433 -6.31 -21.62 30.35
CA GLU A 433 -7.71 -21.98 30.12
C GLU A 433 -8.66 -20.96 30.75
#